data_AF-A0A1H4PQY4-F1
#
_entry.id   AF-A0A1H4PQY4-F1
#
_cell.length_a   1.000
_cell.length_b   1.000
_cell.length_c   1.000
_cell.angle_alpha   90.00
_cell.angle_beta   90.00
_cell.angle_gamma   90.00
#
_symmetry.space_group_name_H-M   'P 1'
#
loop_
_entity.id
_entity.type
_entity.pdbx_description
1 polymer ?
#
loop_
_entity_poly.entity_id
_entity_poly.type
_entity_poly.pdbx_seq_one_letter_code
_entity_poly.pdbx_strand_id
1 'polypeptide(L)'
;MGYLRKNSFMIFSDEGAPTEDRKLDPKEIAEIEAKHQEGKKRRADELILQEIGRRVPEVKKTYRSEKVSMPDRDGPKDPERDRAARAEAAEEAAKAKAEQAAAEAKRAEKVKAKAAGPEGDTLRQIVQSVQSFEGDRTAFTAFLSGDIDMKRRDNFDLRAFAWKVFEIETSKAKLPDNRYVPHRSAESTVRFKDDHRLGINEIGRQVKWVDGDQVSMTQSEKDQDQNPALWVKVADGAWAKDGNWGGHLQITCATQEGKWIGTKRAWLTPVSSKAQPVAFYDMGNYYEIWEKDRESGWALVVEGDHLRFIQNADRPGKFQIADSIWD
;
A
#
# COMPACT_ATOMS: atom_id res chain seq x y z
N MET A 1 22.60 -6.31 10.70
CA MET A 1 22.34 -6.15 12.16
C MET A 1 20.88 -6.56 12.38
N GLY A 2 20.63 -7.75 12.91
CA GLY A 2 19.27 -8.25 13.10
C GLY A 2 18.51 -7.43 14.14
N TYR A 3 17.27 -7.06 13.85
CA TYR A 3 16.41 -6.30 14.77
C TYR A 3 15.92 -7.21 15.90
N LEU A 4 16.43 -7.00 17.12
CA LEU A 4 15.90 -7.66 18.33
C LEU A 4 14.52 -7.08 18.68
N ARG A 5 13.48 -7.91 18.62
CA ARG A 5 12.09 -7.54 18.95
C ARG A 5 11.89 -7.49 20.47
N LYS A 6 12.08 -6.31 21.06
CA LYS A 6 11.85 -6.04 22.50
C LYS A 6 10.39 -5.72 22.85
N ASN A 7 9.60 -5.32 21.86
CA ASN A 7 8.17 -5.00 22.01
C ASN A 7 7.31 -6.24 21.76
N SER A 8 6.03 -6.16 22.14
CA SER A 8 5.07 -7.24 21.94
C SER A 8 4.71 -7.40 20.45
N PHE A 9 4.53 -8.65 20.01
CA PHE A 9 4.13 -9.00 18.67
C PHE A 9 3.20 -10.22 18.67
N MET A 10 2.42 -10.37 17.59
CA MET A 10 1.62 -11.55 17.31
C MET A 10 2.32 -12.45 16.30
N ILE A 11 1.97 -13.73 16.35
CA ILE A 11 2.36 -14.73 15.37
C ILE A 11 1.11 -15.16 14.60
N PHE A 12 1.22 -15.34 13.29
CA PHE A 12 0.16 -15.93 12.46
C PHE A 12 0.76 -16.91 11.44
N SER A 13 0.01 -17.96 11.12
CA SER A 13 0.38 -18.93 10.11
C SER A 13 0.21 -18.34 8.71
N ASP A 14 1.11 -18.68 7.80
CA ASP A 14 1.09 -18.23 6.42
C ASP A 14 1.60 -19.33 5.49
N GLU A 15 0.85 -20.43 5.42
CA GLU A 15 1.21 -21.58 4.58
C GLU A 15 1.38 -21.23 3.09
N GLY A 16 0.69 -20.18 2.64
CA GLY A 16 0.74 -19.66 1.28
C GLY A 16 1.99 -18.84 0.95
N ALA A 17 2.80 -18.45 1.95
CA ALA A 17 3.99 -17.65 1.72
C ALA A 17 4.94 -18.35 0.74
N PRO A 18 5.34 -17.69 -0.36
CA PRO A 18 6.25 -18.29 -1.33
C PRO A 18 7.65 -18.44 -0.72
N THR A 19 8.37 -19.50 -1.06
CA THR A 19 9.74 -19.74 -0.55
C THR A 19 10.77 -18.81 -1.18
N GLU A 20 10.46 -18.26 -2.36
CA GLU A 20 11.32 -17.29 -3.03
C GLU A 20 10.49 -16.09 -3.47
N ASP A 21 11.08 -14.90 -3.42
CA ASP A 21 10.49 -13.74 -4.05
C ASP A 21 10.32 -13.95 -5.55
N ARG A 22 9.17 -13.52 -6.09
CA ARG A 22 8.98 -13.46 -7.52
C ARG A 22 9.90 -12.38 -8.09
N LYS A 23 11.02 -12.82 -8.66
CA LYS A 23 11.89 -11.98 -9.48
C LYS A 23 11.23 -11.79 -10.84
N LEU A 24 11.23 -10.55 -11.34
CA LEU A 24 10.88 -10.29 -12.73
C LEU A 24 11.92 -10.94 -13.63
N ASP A 25 11.47 -11.59 -14.69
CA ASP A 25 12.38 -12.12 -15.72
C ASP A 25 13.05 -10.94 -16.44
N PRO A 26 14.36 -11.02 -16.79
CA PRO A 26 15.00 -10.00 -17.60
C PRO A 26 14.23 -9.61 -18.88
N LYS A 27 13.47 -10.53 -19.49
CA LYS A 27 12.61 -10.19 -20.63
C LYS A 27 11.41 -9.33 -20.25
N GLU A 28 10.76 -9.60 -19.12
CA GLU A 28 9.67 -8.76 -18.60
C GLU A 28 10.17 -7.35 -18.26
N ILE A 29 11.36 -7.24 -17.64
CA ILE A 29 12.01 -5.95 -17.36
C ILE A 29 12.27 -5.20 -18.67
N ALA A 30 12.87 -5.87 -19.67
CA ALA A 30 13.15 -5.27 -20.97
C ALA A 30 11.86 -4.82 -21.68
N GLU A 31 10.76 -5.57 -21.60
CA GLU A 31 9.47 -5.18 -22.17
C GLU A 31 8.89 -3.93 -21.48
N ILE A 32 8.95 -3.87 -20.14
CA ILE A 32 8.50 -2.71 -19.37
C ILE A 32 9.35 -1.48 -19.71
N GLU A 33 10.67 -1.65 -19.81
CA GLU A 33 11.59 -0.57 -20.19
C GLU A 33 11.34 -0.11 -21.63
N ALA A 34 11.13 -1.02 -22.59
CA ALA A 34 10.80 -0.68 -23.96
C ALA A 34 9.50 0.14 -24.05
N LYS A 35 8.42 -0.32 -23.39
CA LYS A 35 7.15 0.43 -23.31
C LYS A 35 7.33 1.79 -22.65
N HIS A 36 8.18 1.90 -21.64
CA HIS A 36 8.50 3.17 -21.00
C HIS A 36 9.23 4.13 -21.94
N GLN A 37 10.18 3.65 -22.74
CA GLN A 37 10.87 4.45 -23.76
C GLN A 37 9.90 4.91 -24.85
N GLU A 38 9.04 4.03 -25.36
CA GLU A 38 7.98 4.41 -26.31
C GLU A 38 7.04 5.48 -25.71
N GLY A 39 6.72 5.35 -24.42
CA GLY A 39 5.88 6.29 -23.68
C GLY A 39 6.51 7.67 -23.42
N LYS A 40 7.85 7.82 -23.51
CA LYS A 40 8.51 9.13 -23.33
C LYS A 40 8.12 10.10 -24.43
N LYS A 41 8.07 9.65 -25.68
CA LYS A 41 7.66 10.49 -26.82
C LYS A 41 6.25 11.04 -26.60
N ARG A 42 5.30 10.19 -26.19
CA ARG A 42 3.93 10.62 -25.89
C ARG A 42 3.89 11.64 -24.75
N ARG A 43 4.66 11.42 -23.67
CA ARG A 43 4.75 12.37 -22.54
C ARG A 43 5.35 13.72 -22.96
N ALA A 44 6.32 13.73 -23.87
CA ALA A 44 6.88 14.95 -24.43
C ALA A 44 5.84 15.71 -25.27
N ASP A 45 5.08 15.00 -26.12
CA ASP A 45 4.00 15.60 -26.92
C ASP A 45 2.86 16.15 -26.04
N GLU A 46 2.46 15.42 -24.98
CA GLU A 46 1.50 15.88 -23.99
C GLU A 46 1.99 17.14 -23.25
N LEU A 47 3.29 17.20 -22.94
CA LEU A 47 3.89 18.37 -22.29
C LEU A 47 3.86 19.60 -23.21
N ILE A 48 4.07 19.44 -24.52
CA ILE A 48 3.91 20.52 -25.51
C ILE A 48 2.48 21.06 -25.49
N LEU A 49 1.48 20.16 -25.51
CA LEU A 49 0.07 20.54 -25.45
C LEU A 49 -0.28 21.26 -24.13
N GLN A 50 0.28 20.79 -23.01
CA GLN A 50 0.07 21.42 -21.70
C GLN A 50 0.65 22.83 -21.66
N GLU A 51 1.87 23.01 -22.18
CA GLU A 51 2.56 24.30 -22.17
C GLU A 51 1.83 25.33 -23.04
N ILE A 52 1.33 24.93 -24.21
CA ILE A 52 0.49 25.78 -25.06
C ILE A 52 -0.88 26.05 -24.41
N GLY A 53 -1.47 25.04 -23.77
CA GLY A 53 -2.73 25.15 -23.04
C GLY A 53 -2.71 26.21 -21.94
N ARG A 54 -1.59 26.35 -21.22
CA ARG A 54 -1.38 27.39 -20.20
C ARG A 54 -1.44 28.81 -20.78
N ARG A 55 -1.04 28.98 -22.04
CA ARG A 55 -1.02 30.28 -22.75
C ARG A 55 -2.35 30.60 -23.42
N VAL A 56 -3.27 29.63 -23.50
CA VAL A 56 -4.64 29.84 -23.99
C VAL A 56 -5.54 30.20 -22.82
N PRO A 57 -6.25 31.35 -22.84
CA PRO A 57 -7.09 31.80 -21.74
C PRO A 57 -8.08 30.74 -21.26
N GLU A 58 -8.26 30.63 -19.94
CA GLU A 58 -9.26 29.74 -19.36
C GLU A 58 -10.68 30.19 -19.72
N VAL A 59 -11.56 29.21 -19.91
CA VAL A 59 -13.00 29.46 -19.98
C VAL A 59 -13.43 29.89 -18.57
N LYS A 60 -13.85 31.16 -18.40
CA LYS A 60 -14.37 31.64 -17.13
C LYS A 60 -15.53 30.75 -16.70
N LYS A 61 -15.41 30.08 -15.55
CA LYS A 61 -16.54 29.40 -14.91
C LYS A 61 -17.55 30.46 -14.49
N THR A 62 -18.58 30.67 -15.30
CA THR A 62 -19.74 31.45 -14.87
C THR A 62 -20.52 30.61 -13.87
N TYR A 63 -20.16 30.69 -12.59
CA TYR A 63 -21.11 30.38 -11.54
C TYR A 63 -22.15 31.49 -11.57
N ARG A 64 -23.26 31.26 -12.27
CA ARG A 64 -24.45 32.09 -12.10
C ARG A 64 -25.02 31.75 -10.73
N SER A 65 -24.50 32.36 -9.69
CA SER A 65 -25.17 32.41 -8.39
C SER A 65 -26.35 33.35 -8.51
N GLU A 66 -27.33 33.01 -9.35
CA GLU A 66 -28.64 33.61 -9.20
C GLU A 66 -29.15 33.13 -7.86
N LYS A 67 -29.36 34.10 -6.97
CA LYS A 67 -30.02 33.92 -5.69
C LYS A 67 -31.32 33.18 -5.96
N VAL A 68 -31.33 31.86 -5.78
CA VAL A 68 -32.55 31.14 -5.46
C VAL A 68 -32.92 31.68 -4.09
N SER A 69 -33.81 32.67 -4.08
CA SER A 69 -34.51 33.12 -2.88
C SER A 69 -35.04 31.85 -2.21
N MET A 70 -34.46 31.46 -1.08
CA MET A 70 -35.03 30.38 -0.28
C MET A 70 -36.42 30.86 0.16
N PRO A 71 -37.51 30.21 -0.28
CA PRO A 71 -38.81 30.54 0.28
C PRO A 71 -38.84 30.10 1.75
N ASP A 72 -39.47 30.92 2.60
CA ASP A 72 -39.62 30.68 4.03
C ASP A 72 -40.12 29.25 4.32
N ARG A 73 -39.46 28.61 5.29
CA ARG A 73 -39.49 27.17 5.54
C ARG A 73 -40.66 26.75 6.44
N ASP A 74 -41.85 27.33 6.27
CA ASP A 74 -43.02 27.07 7.13
C ASP A 74 -44.32 26.88 6.32
N GLY A 75 -44.35 25.84 5.47
CA GLY A 75 -45.56 25.38 4.78
C GLY A 75 -45.53 23.87 4.48
N PRO A 76 -46.69 23.20 4.34
CA PRO A 76 -46.75 21.75 4.14
C PRO A 76 -45.97 21.36 2.88
N LYS A 77 -44.99 20.46 3.05
CA LYS A 77 -44.10 19.98 1.98
C LYS A 77 -44.92 19.18 0.97
N ASP A 78 -45.20 19.80 -0.16
CA ASP A 78 -45.73 19.14 -1.35
C ASP A 78 -44.57 18.36 -2.02
N PRO A 79 -44.54 17.01 -1.90
CA PRO A 79 -43.44 16.20 -2.43
C PRO A 79 -43.37 16.23 -3.96
N GLU A 80 -44.42 16.67 -4.65
CA GLU A 80 -44.47 16.78 -6.10
C GLU A 80 -43.77 18.06 -6.57
N ARG A 81 -43.94 19.17 -5.84
CA ARG A 81 -43.18 20.43 -6.06
C ARG A 81 -41.69 20.28 -5.77
N ASP A 82 -41.31 19.57 -4.72
CA ASP A 82 -39.90 19.30 -4.40
C ASP A 82 -39.22 18.42 -5.46
N ARG A 83 -39.96 17.48 -6.06
CA ARG A 83 -39.47 16.65 -7.18
C ARG A 83 -39.31 17.46 -8.46
N ALA A 84 -40.27 18.34 -8.77
CA ALA A 84 -40.20 19.23 -9.93
C ALA A 84 -39.01 20.19 -9.83
N ALA A 85 -38.80 20.84 -8.68
CA ALA A 85 -37.67 21.75 -8.47
C ALA A 85 -36.30 21.04 -8.55
N ARG A 86 -36.20 19.79 -8.07
CA ARG A 86 -34.99 18.97 -8.22
C ARG A 86 -34.74 18.53 -9.66
N ALA A 87 -35.80 18.24 -10.42
CA ALA A 87 -35.70 17.88 -11.83
C ALA A 87 -35.22 19.08 -12.67
N GLU A 88 -35.77 20.27 -12.42
CA GLU A 88 -35.36 21.52 -13.09
C GLU A 88 -33.90 21.88 -12.76
N ALA A 89 -33.49 21.80 -11.49
CA ALA A 89 -32.11 22.03 -11.10
C ALA A 89 -31.14 20.99 -11.70
N ALA A 90 -31.57 19.74 -11.86
CA ALA A 90 -30.78 18.70 -12.50
C ALA A 90 -30.62 18.93 -14.02
N GLU A 91 -31.68 19.41 -14.68
CA GLU A 91 -31.66 19.76 -16.10
C GLU A 91 -30.76 20.98 -16.37
N GLU A 92 -30.84 22.01 -15.52
CA GLU A 92 -29.97 23.19 -15.61
C GLU A 92 -28.50 22.82 -15.36
N ALA A 93 -28.22 21.97 -14.37
CA ALA A 93 -26.87 21.46 -14.11
C ALA A 93 -26.34 20.61 -15.27
N ALA A 94 -27.19 19.82 -15.93
CA ALA A 94 -26.81 19.05 -17.12
C ALA A 94 -26.48 19.96 -18.30
N LYS A 95 -27.28 21.01 -18.53
CA LYS A 95 -27.04 22.01 -19.57
C LYS A 95 -25.76 22.80 -19.33
N ALA A 96 -25.49 23.23 -18.10
CA ALA A 96 -24.25 23.91 -17.72
C ALA A 96 -23.02 23.01 -17.91
N LYS A 97 -23.11 21.72 -17.57
CA LYS A 97 -22.05 20.74 -17.82
C LYS A 97 -21.80 20.54 -19.31
N ALA A 98 -22.85 20.45 -20.12
CA ALA A 98 -22.74 20.30 -21.57
C ALA A 98 -22.09 21.53 -22.23
N GLU A 99 -22.45 22.74 -21.78
CA GLU A 99 -21.86 23.99 -22.27
C GLU A 99 -20.37 24.12 -21.88
N GLN A 100 -20.02 23.75 -20.64
CA GLN A 100 -18.62 23.68 -20.20
C GLN A 100 -17.82 22.68 -21.03
N ALA A 101 -18.34 21.48 -21.25
CA ALA A 101 -17.69 20.46 -22.07
C ALA A 101 -17.48 20.93 -23.53
N ALA A 102 -18.46 21.63 -24.11
CA ALA A 102 -18.36 22.20 -25.45
C ALA A 102 -17.31 23.32 -25.53
N ALA A 103 -17.22 24.16 -24.49
CA ALA A 103 -16.21 25.22 -24.40
C ALA A 103 -14.79 24.66 -24.22
N GLU A 104 -14.63 23.61 -23.41
CA GLU A 104 -13.37 22.88 -23.23
C GLU A 104 -12.94 22.17 -24.51
N ALA A 105 -13.86 21.55 -25.25
CA ALA A 105 -13.57 20.94 -26.55
C ALA A 105 -13.05 21.98 -27.55
N LYS A 106 -13.71 23.15 -27.66
CA LYS A 106 -13.24 24.26 -28.51
C LYS A 106 -11.88 24.80 -28.07
N ARG A 107 -11.59 24.83 -26.77
CA ARG A 107 -10.26 25.21 -26.25
C ARG A 107 -9.22 24.17 -26.64
N ALA A 108 -9.52 22.87 -26.49
CA ALA A 108 -8.62 21.79 -26.85
C ALA A 108 -8.27 21.82 -28.34
N GLU A 109 -9.23 22.09 -29.23
CA GLU A 109 -8.97 22.28 -30.66
C GLU A 109 -8.04 23.47 -30.94
N LYS A 110 -8.27 24.61 -30.28
CA LYS A 110 -7.37 25.78 -30.38
C LYS A 110 -5.95 25.47 -29.91
N VAL A 111 -5.81 24.72 -28.81
CA VAL A 111 -4.50 24.28 -28.30
C VAL A 111 -3.80 23.37 -29.31
N LYS A 112 -4.52 22.39 -29.87
CA LYS A 112 -3.98 21.50 -30.92
C LYS A 112 -3.55 22.28 -32.17
N ALA A 113 -4.36 23.23 -32.62
CA ALA A 113 -4.03 24.09 -33.76
C ALA A 113 -2.77 24.93 -33.51
N LYS A 114 -2.65 25.54 -32.32
CA LYS A 114 -1.45 26.29 -31.92
C LYS A 114 -0.22 25.39 -31.79
N ALA A 115 -0.39 24.17 -31.27
CA ALA A 115 0.66 23.17 -31.18
C ALA A 115 1.15 22.68 -32.55
N ALA A 116 0.29 22.68 -33.57
CA ALA A 116 0.69 22.40 -34.94
C ALA A 116 1.40 23.59 -35.63
N GLY A 117 1.33 24.79 -35.04
CA GLY A 117 1.95 26.00 -35.58
C GLY A 117 3.34 26.32 -35.03
N PRO A 118 3.85 27.54 -35.31
CA PRO A 118 5.21 27.95 -34.97
C PRO A 118 5.55 27.86 -33.47
N GLU A 119 4.59 28.17 -32.59
CA GLU A 119 4.76 28.05 -31.14
C GLU A 119 5.08 26.59 -30.73
N GLY A 120 4.42 25.62 -31.37
CA GLY A 120 4.70 24.20 -31.13
C GLY A 120 5.98 23.72 -31.79
N ASP A 121 6.39 24.31 -32.92
CA ASP A 121 7.67 24.00 -33.56
C ASP A 121 8.86 24.40 -32.68
N THR A 122 8.81 25.56 -32.03
CA THR A 122 9.83 25.97 -31.06
C THR A 122 9.95 24.96 -29.91
N LEU A 123 8.82 24.51 -29.37
CA LEU A 123 8.84 23.52 -28.29
C LEU A 123 9.35 22.15 -28.77
N ARG A 124 9.02 21.72 -29.98
CA ARG A 124 9.57 20.49 -30.60
C ARG A 124 11.07 20.56 -30.80
N GLN A 125 11.60 21.70 -31.22
CA GLN A 125 13.06 21.90 -31.34
C GLN A 125 13.74 21.78 -29.97
N ILE A 126 13.16 22.35 -28.92
CA ILE A 126 13.68 22.19 -27.56
C ILE A 126 13.66 20.71 -27.15
N VAL A 127 12.58 19.98 -27.44
CA VAL A 127 12.51 18.54 -27.17
C VAL A 127 13.62 17.78 -27.88
N GLN A 128 13.84 18.04 -29.17
CA GLN A 128 14.90 17.41 -29.95
C GLN A 128 16.30 17.73 -29.41
N SER A 129 16.56 18.99 -29.05
CA SER A 129 17.82 19.40 -28.43
C SER A 129 18.05 18.66 -27.11
N VAL A 130 17.03 18.58 -26.25
CA VAL A 130 17.15 17.87 -24.96
C VAL A 130 17.39 16.37 -25.15
N GLN A 131 16.70 15.75 -26.12
CA GLN A 131 16.87 14.34 -26.47
C GLN A 131 18.28 14.03 -26.99
N SER A 132 18.92 14.97 -27.69
CA SER A 132 20.28 14.80 -28.21
C SER A 132 21.37 14.68 -27.12
N PHE A 133 21.06 15.04 -25.87
CA PHE A 133 22.01 14.93 -24.76
C PHE A 133 22.03 13.53 -24.12
N GLU A 134 21.13 12.62 -24.48
CA GLU A 134 21.10 11.24 -23.99
C GLU A 134 21.14 11.11 -22.45
N GLY A 135 20.59 12.10 -21.74
CA GLY A 135 20.59 12.15 -20.27
C GLY A 135 21.86 12.74 -19.63
N ASP A 136 22.81 13.26 -20.40
CA ASP A 136 23.95 14.01 -19.88
C ASP A 136 23.49 15.35 -19.30
N ARG A 137 23.45 15.40 -17.96
CA ARG A 137 23.07 16.59 -17.20
C ARG A 137 24.04 17.75 -17.40
N THR A 138 25.33 17.48 -17.62
CA THR A 138 26.35 18.52 -17.81
C THR A 138 26.12 19.20 -19.15
N ALA A 139 25.97 18.43 -20.23
CA ALA A 139 25.66 18.94 -21.56
C ALA A 139 24.33 19.70 -21.58
N PHE A 140 23.28 19.17 -20.93
CA PHE A 140 21.99 19.84 -20.81
C PHE A 140 22.09 21.18 -20.06
N THR A 141 22.83 21.24 -18.95
CA THR A 141 23.02 22.48 -18.19
C THR A 141 23.85 23.51 -18.98
N ALA A 142 24.84 23.05 -19.75
CA ALA A 142 25.61 23.89 -20.66
C ALA A 142 24.72 24.47 -21.78
N PHE A 143 23.78 23.69 -22.32
CA PHE A 143 22.78 24.18 -23.27
C PHE A 143 21.91 25.29 -22.66
N LEU A 144 21.33 25.07 -21.48
CA LEU A 144 20.47 26.08 -20.82
C LEU A 144 21.19 27.39 -20.52
N SER A 145 22.49 27.31 -20.20
CA SER A 145 23.33 28.46 -19.89
C SER A 145 24.09 29.01 -21.10
N GLY A 146 24.04 28.33 -22.25
CA GLY A 146 24.81 28.58 -23.47
C GLY A 146 23.97 29.17 -24.59
N ASP A 147 22.73 28.72 -24.72
CA ASP A 147 21.78 29.12 -25.76
C ASP A 147 21.22 30.55 -25.53
N ILE A 148 21.08 31.31 -26.62
CA ILE A 148 20.67 32.72 -26.58
C ILE A 148 19.22 32.87 -26.10
N ASP A 149 18.33 31.97 -26.52
CA ASP A 149 16.92 32.01 -26.13
C ASP A 149 16.74 31.50 -24.70
N MET A 150 17.51 30.48 -24.30
CA MET A 150 17.46 29.97 -22.92
C MET A 150 18.06 30.91 -21.89
N LYS A 151 19.07 31.72 -22.25
CA LYS A 151 19.69 32.69 -21.34
C LYS A 151 18.84 33.93 -21.06
N ARG A 152 17.87 34.26 -21.93
CA ARG A 152 17.03 35.43 -21.75
C ARG A 152 16.24 35.36 -20.44
N ARG A 153 16.20 36.47 -19.70
CA ARG A 153 15.54 36.54 -18.39
C ARG A 153 14.04 36.20 -18.51
N ASP A 154 13.41 36.70 -19.57
CA ASP A 154 11.96 36.59 -19.80
C ASP A 154 11.53 35.20 -20.29
N ASN A 155 12.48 34.33 -20.66
CA ASN A 155 12.22 32.97 -21.15
C ASN A 155 12.28 31.90 -20.04
N PHE A 156 11.89 32.26 -18.82
CA PHE A 156 11.86 31.32 -17.68
C PHE A 156 11.00 30.08 -17.98
N ASP A 157 9.86 30.27 -18.64
CA ASP A 157 8.95 29.18 -18.97
C ASP A 157 9.57 28.17 -19.95
N LEU A 158 10.40 28.63 -20.89
CA LEU A 158 11.11 27.73 -21.82
C LEU A 158 12.18 26.91 -21.11
N ARG A 159 12.90 27.49 -20.14
CA ARG A 159 13.85 26.73 -19.30
C ARG A 159 13.12 25.70 -18.44
N ALA A 160 12.01 26.08 -17.83
CA ALA A 160 11.19 25.17 -17.02
C ALA A 160 10.63 24.02 -17.87
N PHE A 161 10.19 24.31 -19.10
CA PHE A 161 9.78 23.30 -20.07
C PHE A 161 10.94 22.35 -20.41
N ALA A 162 12.12 22.88 -20.76
CA ALA A 162 13.31 22.07 -21.09
C ALA A 162 13.73 21.14 -19.93
N TRP A 163 13.65 21.61 -18.67
CA TRP A 163 13.88 20.77 -17.49
C TRP A 163 12.89 19.62 -17.38
N LYS A 164 11.60 19.86 -17.60
CA LYS A 164 10.58 18.80 -17.58
C LYS A 164 10.79 17.77 -18.69
N VAL A 165 11.21 18.21 -19.88
CA VAL A 165 11.59 17.27 -20.96
C VAL A 165 12.79 16.43 -20.52
N PHE A 166 13.81 17.05 -19.92
CA PHE A 166 14.99 16.33 -19.44
C PHE A 166 14.64 15.31 -18.34
N GLU A 167 13.71 15.65 -17.45
CA GLU A 167 13.16 14.71 -16.45
C GLU A 167 12.43 13.53 -17.10
N ILE A 168 11.65 13.76 -18.17
CA ILE A 168 11.01 12.68 -18.93
C ILE A 168 12.07 11.78 -19.56
N GLU A 169 13.09 12.36 -20.21
CA GLU A 169 14.15 11.62 -20.89
C GLU A 169 15.02 10.81 -19.93
N THR A 170 15.33 11.36 -18.75
CA THR A 170 16.11 10.67 -17.73
C THR A 170 15.27 9.77 -16.82
N SER A 171 13.94 9.79 -16.94
CA SER A 171 13.06 8.94 -16.13
C SER A 171 13.32 7.45 -16.42
N LYS A 172 13.33 6.66 -15.34
CA LYS A 172 13.40 5.19 -15.40
C LYS A 172 12.00 4.58 -15.39
N ALA A 173 11.87 3.39 -15.95
CA ALA A 173 10.63 2.64 -15.88
C ALA A 173 10.33 2.28 -14.42
N LYS A 174 9.06 2.39 -14.03
CA LYS A 174 8.62 1.91 -12.72
C LYS A 174 8.35 0.42 -12.84
N LEU A 175 9.23 -0.40 -12.28
CA LEU A 175 9.01 -1.84 -12.19
C LEU A 175 7.93 -2.15 -11.14
N PRO A 176 7.09 -3.17 -11.34
CA PRO A 176 6.12 -3.58 -10.34
C PRO A 176 6.82 -4.08 -9.08
N ASP A 177 6.26 -3.71 -7.93
CA ASP A 177 6.70 -4.22 -6.63
C ASP A 177 6.07 -5.60 -6.42
N ASN A 178 6.78 -6.65 -6.82
CA ASN A 178 6.34 -8.05 -6.70
C ASN A 178 6.71 -8.67 -5.34
N ARG A 179 7.15 -7.86 -4.38
CA ARG A 179 7.44 -8.36 -3.03
C ARG A 179 6.18 -8.99 -2.43
N TYR A 180 6.35 -10.15 -1.83
CA TYR A 180 5.27 -10.80 -1.10
C TYR A 180 4.85 -9.91 0.07
N VAL A 181 3.54 -9.72 0.24
CA VAL A 181 2.97 -9.02 1.38
C VAL A 181 2.13 -10.02 2.16
N PRO A 182 2.53 -10.37 3.39
CA PRO A 182 1.78 -11.34 4.18
C PRO A 182 0.41 -10.78 4.54
N HIS A 183 -0.61 -11.64 4.46
CA HIS A 183 -1.98 -11.29 4.79
C HIS A 183 -2.43 -12.02 6.06
N ARG A 184 -2.69 -11.26 7.11
CA ARG A 184 -3.23 -11.79 8.37
C ARG A 184 -4.75 -11.89 8.28
N SER A 185 -5.29 -13.07 8.59
CA SER A 185 -6.72 -13.29 8.80
C SER A 185 -7.01 -13.73 10.24
N ALA A 186 -8.29 -13.73 10.63
CA ALA A 186 -8.69 -14.24 11.94
C ALA A 186 -8.37 -15.74 12.09
N GLU A 187 -8.51 -16.50 11.00
CA GLU A 187 -8.27 -17.93 10.91
C GLU A 187 -6.79 -18.27 11.02
N SER A 188 -5.90 -17.45 10.46
CA SER A 188 -4.46 -17.73 10.52
C SER A 188 -3.77 -17.20 11.78
N THR A 189 -4.44 -16.33 12.55
CA THR A 189 -3.88 -15.75 13.78
C THR A 189 -3.77 -16.81 14.88
N VAL A 190 -2.61 -16.89 15.54
CA VAL A 190 -2.43 -17.78 16.69
C VAL A 190 -3.22 -17.28 17.89
N ARG A 191 -4.02 -18.17 18.49
CA ARG A 191 -4.93 -17.88 19.61
C ARG A 191 -4.81 -18.94 20.71
N PHE A 192 -5.32 -18.60 21.90
CA PHE A 192 -5.56 -19.57 22.96
C PHE A 192 -6.78 -20.42 22.63
N LYS A 193 -6.66 -21.73 22.84
CA LYS A 193 -7.71 -22.74 22.64
C LYS A 193 -8.37 -23.10 23.98
N ASP A 194 -9.62 -23.56 23.93
CA ASP A 194 -10.37 -24.05 25.10
C ASP A 194 -9.66 -25.19 25.86
N ASP A 195 -8.85 -25.98 25.16
CA ASP A 195 -8.09 -27.10 25.74
C ASP A 195 -6.74 -26.70 26.37
N HIS A 196 -6.53 -25.40 26.58
CA HIS A 196 -5.33 -24.76 27.11
C HIS A 196 -4.08 -24.84 26.22
N ARG A 197 -4.24 -25.19 24.95
CA ARG A 197 -3.17 -25.15 23.94
C ARG A 197 -3.23 -23.86 23.12
N LEU A 198 -2.26 -23.72 22.23
CA LEU A 198 -2.21 -22.68 21.22
C LEU A 198 -2.51 -23.26 19.86
N GLY A 199 -3.20 -22.50 19.01
CA GLY A 199 -3.65 -22.96 17.71
C GLY A 199 -4.13 -21.84 16.80
N ILE A 200 -4.67 -22.23 15.64
CA ILE A 200 -5.26 -21.35 14.63
C ILE A 200 -6.73 -21.77 14.38
N ASN A 201 -7.42 -21.20 13.39
CA ASN A 201 -8.79 -21.52 12.99
C ASN A 201 -9.83 -21.44 14.11
N GLU A 202 -9.58 -20.55 15.08
CA GLU A 202 -10.52 -20.30 16.15
C GLU A 202 -11.36 -19.08 15.79
N ILE A 203 -12.45 -19.33 15.07
CA ILE A 203 -13.47 -18.31 14.85
C ILE A 203 -14.12 -18.08 16.22
N GLY A 204 -13.73 -17.00 16.91
CA GLY A 204 -14.41 -16.58 18.13
C GLY A 204 -15.92 -16.57 17.87
N ARG A 205 -16.74 -17.13 18.77
CA ARG A 205 -18.19 -17.19 18.55
C ARG A 205 -18.65 -15.79 18.17
N GLN A 206 -19.38 -15.68 17.07
CA GLN A 206 -19.82 -14.37 16.57
C GLN A 206 -20.94 -13.76 17.42
N VAL A 207 -21.28 -14.39 18.53
CA VAL A 207 -22.49 -14.17 19.29
C VAL A 207 -22.20 -14.21 20.79
N LYS A 208 -22.70 -13.21 21.50
CA LYS A 208 -22.75 -13.17 22.97
C LYS A 208 -24.21 -13.14 23.41
N TRP A 209 -24.47 -13.54 24.65
CA TRP A 209 -25.79 -13.45 25.26
C TRP A 209 -25.84 -12.22 26.16
N VAL A 210 -26.82 -11.34 25.93
CA VAL A 210 -27.09 -10.17 26.76
C VAL A 210 -28.56 -10.25 27.16
N ASP A 211 -28.84 -10.33 28.46
CA ASP A 211 -30.20 -10.41 29.01
C ASP A 211 -31.08 -11.52 28.42
N GLY A 212 -30.48 -12.66 28.07
CA GLY A 212 -31.19 -13.80 27.49
C GLY A 212 -31.38 -13.73 25.97
N ASP A 213 -30.93 -12.65 25.31
CA ASP A 213 -30.94 -12.49 23.86
C ASP A 213 -29.57 -12.72 23.24
N GLN A 214 -29.56 -13.37 22.07
CA GLN A 214 -28.35 -13.61 21.28
C GLN A 214 -28.03 -12.36 20.44
N VAL A 215 -26.90 -11.71 20.69
CA VAL A 215 -26.45 -10.53 19.95
C VAL A 215 -25.11 -10.78 19.25
N SER A 216 -24.93 -10.19 18.07
CA SER A 216 -23.67 -10.29 17.32
C SER A 216 -22.57 -9.50 18.03
N MET A 217 -21.40 -10.10 18.20
CA MET A 217 -20.22 -9.43 18.76
C MET A 217 -19.59 -8.48 17.75
N THR A 218 -19.12 -7.32 18.22
CA THR A 218 -18.26 -6.42 17.43
C THR A 218 -16.87 -7.05 17.22
N GLN A 219 -16.12 -6.60 16.20
CA GLN A 219 -14.78 -7.12 15.92
C GLN A 219 -13.82 -6.95 17.11
N SER A 220 -13.92 -5.83 17.83
CA SER A 220 -13.16 -5.57 19.06
C SER A 220 -13.50 -6.54 20.19
N GLU A 221 -14.78 -6.88 20.36
CA GLU A 221 -15.21 -7.85 21.38
C GLU A 221 -14.78 -9.29 21.01
N LYS A 222 -14.81 -9.64 19.72
CA LYS A 222 -14.33 -10.94 19.22
C LYS A 222 -12.84 -11.15 19.51
N ASP A 223 -12.05 -10.10 19.38
CA ASP A 223 -10.61 -10.16 19.60
C ASP A 223 -10.21 -10.15 21.08
N GLN A 224 -11.13 -9.78 22.00
CA GLN A 224 -10.84 -9.64 23.43
C GLN A 224 -11.43 -10.73 24.34
N ASP A 225 -12.62 -11.28 24.07
CA ASP A 225 -13.40 -11.95 25.13
C ASP A 225 -13.47 -13.50 25.10
N GLN A 226 -13.28 -14.17 23.97
CA GLN A 226 -13.44 -15.64 23.93
C GLN A 226 -12.20 -16.42 23.51
N ASN A 227 -11.43 -15.94 22.53
CA ASN A 227 -10.19 -16.60 22.08
C ASN A 227 -9.17 -15.53 21.69
N PRO A 228 -8.53 -14.88 22.67
CA PRO A 228 -7.68 -13.73 22.42
C PRO A 228 -6.48 -14.12 21.55
N ALA A 229 -6.08 -13.20 20.67
CA ALA A 229 -4.86 -13.36 19.90
C ALA A 229 -3.66 -13.48 20.84
N LEU A 230 -2.73 -14.38 20.51
CA LEU A 230 -1.52 -14.55 21.26
C LEU A 230 -0.58 -13.36 21.00
N TRP A 231 -0.26 -12.63 22.06
CA TRP A 231 0.77 -11.60 22.06
C TRP A 231 1.95 -12.04 22.92
N VAL A 232 3.15 -11.95 22.35
CA VAL A 232 4.40 -12.36 23.00
C VAL A 232 5.50 -11.33 22.80
N LYS A 233 6.49 -11.37 23.67
CA LYS A 233 7.77 -10.69 23.48
C LYS A 233 8.90 -11.70 23.63
N VAL A 234 10.06 -11.39 23.04
CA VAL A 234 11.30 -12.10 23.39
C VAL A 234 11.80 -11.55 24.71
N ALA A 235 11.88 -12.42 25.72
CA ALA A 235 12.35 -12.08 27.05
C ALA A 235 13.43 -13.06 27.47
N ASP A 236 14.53 -12.54 28.01
CA ASP A 236 15.70 -13.33 28.45
C ASP A 236 16.38 -14.16 27.34
N GLY A 237 17.71 -14.23 27.37
CA GLY A 237 18.48 -14.96 26.37
C GLY A 237 18.26 -14.47 24.92
N ALA A 238 17.83 -13.22 24.73
CA ALA A 238 17.53 -12.66 23.42
C ALA A 238 18.81 -12.52 22.58
N TRP A 239 18.79 -13.03 21.36
CA TRP A 239 19.94 -12.97 20.45
C TRP A 239 19.48 -12.68 19.01
N ALA A 240 20.39 -12.16 18.19
CA ALA A 240 20.20 -12.01 16.75
C ALA A 240 21.53 -12.20 16.01
N LYS A 241 21.51 -12.99 14.94
CA LYS A 241 22.68 -13.31 14.11
C LYS A 241 22.23 -13.68 12.69
N ASP A 242 22.87 -13.09 11.68
CA ASP A 242 22.64 -13.41 10.27
C ASP A 242 21.16 -13.34 9.83
N GLY A 243 20.41 -12.35 10.34
CA GLY A 243 18.97 -12.18 10.07
C GLY A 243 18.06 -13.01 10.99
N ASN A 244 18.57 -14.11 11.52
CA ASN A 244 17.87 -14.95 12.50
C ASN A 244 17.93 -14.33 13.89
N TRP A 245 16.95 -14.65 14.73
CA TRP A 245 16.91 -14.18 16.10
C TRP A 245 16.12 -15.13 16.99
N GLY A 246 16.24 -15.01 18.30
CA GLY A 246 15.57 -15.93 19.21
C GLY A 246 15.72 -15.57 20.67
N GLY A 247 15.15 -16.41 21.53
CA GLY A 247 15.13 -16.25 22.98
C GLY A 247 13.90 -16.93 23.57
N HIS A 248 13.60 -16.69 24.84
CA HIS A 248 12.38 -17.23 25.45
C HIS A 248 11.18 -16.33 25.12
N LEU A 249 10.04 -16.93 24.79
CA LEU A 249 8.81 -16.18 24.52
C LEU A 249 7.98 -16.05 25.79
N GLN A 250 7.70 -14.80 26.17
CA GLN A 250 6.82 -14.48 27.29
C GLN A 250 5.53 -13.84 26.77
N ILE A 251 4.39 -14.30 27.29
CA ILE A 251 3.06 -13.81 26.95
C ILE A 251 2.85 -12.42 27.56
N THR A 252 2.34 -11.49 26.76
CA THR A 252 2.08 -10.11 27.18
C THR A 252 0.61 -9.72 27.15
N CYS A 253 -0.28 -10.52 26.57
CA CYS A 253 -1.72 -10.27 26.63
C CYS A 253 -2.33 -10.70 27.97
N ALA A 254 -3.36 -9.97 28.43
CA ALA A 254 -3.96 -10.09 29.77
C ALA A 254 -4.38 -11.52 30.16
N THR A 255 -4.84 -12.33 29.22
CA THR A 255 -5.40 -13.68 29.47
C THR A 255 -4.42 -14.64 30.16
N GLN A 256 -3.13 -14.54 29.86
CA GLN A 256 -2.08 -15.41 30.40
C GLN A 256 -0.78 -14.61 30.62
N GLU A 257 -0.92 -13.34 30.99
CA GLU A 257 0.21 -12.40 31.09
C GLU A 257 1.32 -12.95 32.00
N GLY A 258 2.57 -12.77 31.57
CA GLY A 258 3.75 -13.16 32.32
C GLY A 258 4.11 -14.64 32.24
N LYS A 259 3.20 -15.50 31.76
CA LYS A 259 3.52 -16.91 31.46
C LYS A 259 4.42 -17.02 30.23
N TRP A 260 5.06 -18.17 30.09
CA TRP A 260 5.98 -18.48 29.00
C TRP A 260 5.32 -19.42 27.98
N ILE A 261 5.77 -19.35 26.73
CA ILE A 261 5.39 -20.33 25.71
C ILE A 261 6.27 -21.56 25.90
N GLY A 262 5.66 -22.68 26.27
CA GLY A 262 6.35 -23.97 26.39
C GLY A 262 5.57 -25.08 25.73
N THR A 263 6.05 -26.31 25.93
CA THR A 263 5.43 -27.50 25.35
C THR A 263 4.96 -28.48 26.41
N LYS A 264 3.79 -29.07 26.20
CA LYS A 264 3.33 -30.26 26.93
C LYS A 264 3.02 -31.36 25.93
N ARG A 265 3.81 -32.45 25.95
CA ARG A 265 3.73 -33.53 24.94
C ARG A 265 3.83 -32.98 23.51
N ALA A 266 4.81 -32.10 23.27
CA ALA A 266 5.06 -31.40 22.01
C ALA A 266 4.05 -30.31 21.60
N TRP A 267 2.86 -30.25 22.20
CA TRP A 267 1.87 -29.20 21.93
C TRP A 267 2.22 -27.91 22.65
N LEU A 268 2.05 -26.78 21.97
CA LEU A 268 2.32 -25.46 22.55
C LEU A 268 1.25 -25.10 23.59
N THR A 269 1.70 -24.71 24.77
CA THR A 269 0.86 -24.36 25.92
C THR A 269 1.50 -23.21 26.72
N PRO A 270 0.70 -22.31 27.29
CA PRO A 270 1.18 -21.37 28.30
C PRO A 270 1.65 -22.11 29.57
N VAL A 271 2.84 -21.80 30.05
CA VAL A 271 3.42 -22.41 31.26
C VAL A 271 3.93 -21.36 32.25
N SER A 272 3.83 -21.64 33.55
CA SER A 272 4.21 -20.70 34.61
C SER A 272 5.73 -20.58 34.82
N SER A 273 6.50 -21.61 34.43
CA SER A 273 7.96 -21.60 34.51
C SER A 273 8.57 -21.28 33.14
N LYS A 274 9.78 -20.73 33.16
CA LYS A 274 10.53 -20.44 31.92
C LYS A 274 10.72 -21.71 31.10
N ALA A 275 10.22 -21.67 29.86
CA ALA A 275 10.31 -22.76 28.91
C ALA A 275 11.61 -22.71 28.10
N GLN A 276 11.78 -23.61 27.12
CA GLN A 276 12.93 -23.59 26.21
C GLN A 276 12.90 -22.36 25.29
N PRO A 277 14.06 -21.84 24.88
CA PRO A 277 14.13 -20.76 23.92
C PRO A 277 13.78 -21.26 22.51
N VAL A 278 13.28 -20.36 21.69
CA VAL A 278 12.99 -20.61 20.28
C VAL A 278 13.84 -19.71 19.39
N ALA A 279 14.06 -20.16 18.16
CA ALA A 279 14.72 -19.44 17.09
C ALA A 279 13.72 -19.14 15.97
N PHE A 280 13.74 -17.90 15.49
CA PHE A 280 13.07 -17.42 14.29
C PHE A 280 14.10 -17.40 13.17
N TYR A 281 13.96 -18.34 12.24
CA TYR A 281 14.78 -18.40 11.05
C TYR A 281 14.11 -17.62 9.93
N ASP A 282 14.79 -16.57 9.48
CA ASP A 282 14.30 -15.72 8.39
C ASP A 282 14.49 -16.43 7.05
N MET A 283 13.39 -16.78 6.40
CA MET A 283 13.36 -17.43 5.08
C MET A 283 13.10 -16.42 3.95
N GLY A 284 13.21 -15.12 4.23
CA GLY A 284 12.87 -14.03 3.34
C GLY A 284 11.40 -13.64 3.44
N ASN A 285 10.52 -14.52 2.95
CA ASN A 285 9.09 -14.23 2.88
C ASN A 285 8.27 -14.70 4.08
N TYR A 286 8.87 -15.45 4.99
CA TYR A 286 8.24 -15.96 6.21
C TYR A 286 9.34 -16.37 7.21
N TYR A 287 8.93 -16.71 8.42
CA TYR A 287 9.77 -17.33 9.43
C TYR A 287 9.46 -18.80 9.60
N GLU A 288 10.50 -19.63 9.71
CA GLU A 288 10.38 -20.91 10.39
C GLU A 288 10.70 -20.70 11.87
N ILE A 289 9.86 -21.22 12.76
CA ILE A 289 10.08 -21.12 14.21
C ILE A 289 10.52 -22.48 14.72
N TRP A 290 11.63 -22.51 15.45
CA TRP A 290 12.26 -23.75 15.91
C TRP A 290 12.54 -23.70 17.40
N GLU A 291 12.31 -24.81 18.10
CA GLU A 291 12.85 -25.03 19.44
C GLU A 291 14.25 -25.64 19.29
N LYS A 292 15.27 -24.99 19.85
CA LYS A 292 16.72 -25.22 19.57
C LYS A 292 17.12 -24.77 18.16
N ASP A 293 18.13 -25.42 17.57
CA ASP A 293 18.65 -25.13 16.23
C ASP A 293 17.92 -25.89 15.12
N ARG A 294 18.09 -25.47 13.87
CA ARG A 294 17.43 -26.05 12.69
C ARG A 294 17.89 -27.47 12.34
N GLU A 295 19.05 -27.91 12.78
CA GLU A 295 19.62 -29.23 12.41
C GLU A 295 19.16 -30.34 13.36
N SER A 296 19.08 -30.04 14.66
CA SER A 296 18.78 -31.01 15.72
C SER A 296 17.50 -30.71 16.51
N GLY A 297 16.95 -29.52 16.30
CA GLY A 297 15.78 -29.00 16.99
C GLY A 297 14.45 -29.44 16.38
N TRP A 298 13.39 -28.85 16.90
CA TRP A 298 12.02 -29.22 16.57
C TRP A 298 11.35 -28.03 15.89
N ALA A 299 10.79 -28.24 14.70
CA ALA A 299 10.12 -27.20 13.95
C ALA A 299 8.70 -27.00 14.47
N LEU A 300 8.27 -25.75 14.56
CA LEU A 300 6.88 -25.42 14.82
C LEU A 300 6.07 -25.75 13.57
N VAL A 301 4.96 -26.47 13.74
CA VAL A 301 4.01 -26.76 12.68
C VAL A 301 2.59 -26.51 13.18
N VAL A 302 1.67 -26.39 12.23
CA VAL A 302 0.23 -26.49 12.48
C VAL A 302 -0.17 -27.94 12.21
N GLU A 303 -0.68 -28.64 13.23
CA GLU A 303 -1.22 -30.00 13.11
C GLU A 303 -2.70 -29.97 13.48
N GLY A 304 -3.57 -30.17 12.47
CA GLY A 304 -4.98 -29.83 12.58
C GLY A 304 -5.14 -28.33 12.79
N ASP A 305 -5.71 -27.92 13.93
CA ASP A 305 -5.85 -26.50 14.30
C ASP A 305 -4.92 -26.09 15.46
N HIS A 306 -3.95 -26.94 15.82
CA HIS A 306 -3.10 -26.73 16.99
C HIS A 306 -1.64 -26.57 16.60
N LEU A 307 -0.90 -25.80 17.40
CA LEU A 307 0.53 -25.63 17.24
C LEU A 307 1.30 -26.73 17.98
N ARG A 308 2.28 -27.31 17.29
CA ARG A 308 3.12 -28.38 17.82
C ARG A 308 4.56 -28.24 17.35
N PHE A 309 5.51 -28.54 18.22
CA PHE A 309 6.90 -28.74 17.83
C PHE A 309 7.14 -30.19 17.42
N ILE A 310 7.63 -30.41 16.20
CA ILE A 310 7.89 -31.75 15.66
C ILE A 310 9.37 -31.87 15.30
N GLN A 311 10.01 -32.92 15.78
CA GLN A 311 11.37 -33.28 15.40
C GLN A 311 11.38 -33.83 13.97
N ASN A 312 12.36 -33.41 13.16
CA ASN A 312 12.49 -33.85 11.75
C ASN A 312 11.22 -33.61 10.92
N ALA A 313 10.57 -32.46 11.11
CA ALA A 313 9.42 -32.09 10.29
C ALA A 313 9.85 -31.92 8.83
N ASP A 314 9.32 -32.75 7.93
CA ASP A 314 9.56 -32.64 6.48
C ASP A 314 9.11 -31.28 5.91
N ARG A 315 8.16 -30.63 6.59
CA ARG A 315 7.61 -29.32 6.23
C ARG A 315 7.41 -28.46 7.50
N PRO A 316 8.42 -27.67 7.89
CA PRO A 316 8.26 -26.65 8.92
C PRO A 316 7.10 -25.70 8.57
N GLY A 317 6.38 -25.23 9.60
CA GLY A 317 5.32 -24.25 9.42
C GLY A 317 5.90 -22.90 8.97
N LYS A 318 5.15 -22.22 8.11
CA LYS A 318 5.47 -20.87 7.67
C LYS A 318 4.71 -19.88 8.53
N PHE A 319 5.43 -18.99 9.19
CA PHE A 319 4.84 -18.03 10.12
C PHE A 319 5.23 -16.60 9.79
N GLN A 320 4.37 -15.68 10.18
CA GLN A 320 4.58 -14.25 10.07
C GLN A 320 4.40 -13.61 11.42
N ILE A 321 4.94 -12.40 11.53
CA ILE A 321 4.92 -11.63 12.76
C ILE A 321 4.25 -10.29 12.47
N ALA A 322 3.31 -9.91 13.33
CA ALA A 322 2.70 -8.60 13.31
C ALA A 322 3.06 -7.87 14.61
N ASP A 323 3.83 -6.79 14.48
CA ASP A 323 4.17 -5.95 15.64
C ASP A 323 2.93 -5.23 16.17
N SER A 324 2.94 -4.94 17.47
CA SER A 324 1.99 -3.99 18.03
C SER A 324 2.29 -2.61 17.43
N ILE A 325 1.40 -2.06 16.62
CA ILE A 325 1.29 -0.60 16.41
C ILE A 325 0.55 0.04 17.60
N TRP A 326 0.65 -0.55 18.78
CA TRP A 326 0.06 -0.02 20.00
C TRP A 326 1.14 0.82 20.68
N ASP A 327 1.11 2.12 20.34
CA ASP A 327 1.63 3.19 21.19
C ASP A 327 0.83 3.26 22.50
#